data_AF-Q21JP9-F1
#
_entry.id   AF-Q21JP9-F1
#
_cell.length_a   1.000
_cell.length_b   1.000
_cell.length_c   1.000
_cell.angle_alpha   90.00
_cell.angle_beta   90.00
_cell.angle_gamma   90.00
#
_symmetry.space_group_name_H-M   'P 1'
#
loop_
_entity.id
_entity.type
_entity.pdbx_description
1 polymer ?
#
loop_
_entity_poly.entity_id
_entity_poly.type
_entity_poly.pdbx_seq_one_letter_code
_entity_poly.pdbx_strand_id
1 'polypeptide(L)'
;MLEFCKGIGVKTLDQVLLEEGGHLFCSVIRTKPCPELYEQPRVSLSCEPYEGSTFQVRLELTTSRISSDTLHAKIAQGGEFAVIAQFIELDGDCLIFAPLIIGFPYMGDTDTGELAWIRYSDHYNLHVEDFDEFSKVKDFELPPSFDDMKQIKESVFKQALGKILSESTTKDWGGETSDFLTSHLHVKGERVAGAFLLKGPAKFSPMTVKHLGKNGDQIVRLSQEPADILIVQHCHDITSAVIQTLKVFATQPYNPRYYCLIDGRESLRILEAYNLKEWAINESKKV
;
A
#
# COMPACT_ATOMS: atom_id res chain seq x y z
N MET A 1 14.14 -9.19 -6.08
CA MET A 1 14.27 -10.37 -5.19
C MET A 1 12.96 -10.69 -4.47
N LEU A 2 12.28 -9.72 -3.82
CA LEU A 2 11.00 -10.00 -3.14
C LEU A 2 9.91 -10.56 -4.08
N GLU A 3 9.78 -10.04 -5.30
CA GLU A 3 8.87 -10.61 -6.32
C GLU A 3 9.26 -12.04 -6.72
N PHE A 4 10.55 -12.37 -6.72
CA PHE A 4 11.02 -13.75 -6.94
C PHE A 4 10.60 -14.65 -5.78
N CYS A 5 10.82 -14.22 -4.53
CA CYS A 5 10.39 -14.94 -3.33
C CYS A 5 8.88 -15.20 -3.35
N LYS A 6 8.08 -14.19 -3.73
CA LYS A 6 6.62 -14.33 -3.89
C LYS A 6 6.27 -15.30 -5.01
N GLY A 7 6.94 -15.22 -6.16
CA GLY A 7 6.70 -16.07 -7.32
C GLY A 7 6.95 -17.56 -7.07
N ILE A 8 7.90 -17.89 -6.18
CA ILE A 8 8.20 -19.29 -5.80
C ILE A 8 7.57 -19.71 -4.46
N GLY A 9 6.78 -18.83 -3.83
CA GLY A 9 6.12 -19.13 -2.55
C GLY A 9 7.07 -19.30 -1.36
N VAL A 10 8.14 -18.50 -1.27
CA VAL A 10 9.02 -18.49 -0.10
C VAL A 10 8.24 -18.14 1.16
N LYS A 11 8.39 -18.96 2.19
CA LYS A 11 7.69 -18.85 3.47
C LYS A 11 8.35 -17.80 4.38
N THR A 12 7.61 -17.33 5.38
CA THR A 12 8.20 -16.57 6.50
C THR A 12 9.01 -17.50 7.40
N LEU A 13 9.88 -16.94 8.26
CA LEU A 13 10.64 -17.74 9.22
C LEU A 13 9.68 -18.51 10.13
N ASP A 14 8.64 -17.85 10.62
CA ASP A 14 7.61 -18.44 11.49
C ASP A 14 6.94 -19.66 10.85
N GLN A 15 6.60 -19.57 9.57
CA GLN A 15 6.04 -20.69 8.81
C GLN A 15 7.04 -21.83 8.65
N VAL A 16 8.33 -21.53 8.43
CA VAL A 16 9.38 -22.56 8.40
C VAL A 16 9.53 -23.25 9.75
N LEU A 17 9.43 -22.49 10.86
CA LEU A 17 9.53 -23.02 12.22
C LEU A 17 8.33 -23.88 12.62
N LEU A 18 7.12 -23.50 12.22
CA LEU A 18 5.89 -24.24 12.54
C LEU A 18 5.72 -25.51 11.69
N GLU A 19 6.14 -25.46 10.44
CA GLU A 19 6.02 -26.60 9.51
C GLU A 19 7.26 -27.49 9.49
N GLU A 20 8.28 -27.16 10.31
CA GLU A 20 9.59 -27.83 10.35
C GLU A 20 10.18 -28.05 8.95
N GLY A 21 9.95 -27.11 8.03
CA GLY A 21 10.11 -27.35 6.60
C GLY A 21 10.21 -26.09 5.73
N GLY A 22 11.38 -25.91 5.12
CA GLY A 22 11.63 -24.88 4.11
C GLY A 22 13.12 -24.72 3.78
N HIS A 23 13.44 -24.53 2.50
CA HIS A 23 14.81 -24.29 2.05
C HIS A 23 15.22 -22.81 2.05
N LEU A 24 14.25 -21.92 1.99
CA LEU A 24 14.43 -20.47 1.97
C LEU A 24 13.35 -19.86 2.86
N PHE A 25 13.69 -18.80 3.58
CA PHE A 25 12.70 -17.92 4.20
C PHE A 25 12.92 -16.47 3.75
N CYS A 26 11.84 -15.68 3.82
CA CYS A 26 11.84 -14.24 3.63
C CYS A 26 11.02 -13.62 4.77
N SER A 27 11.68 -12.96 5.71
CA SER A 27 11.03 -12.43 6.92
C SER A 27 11.72 -11.18 7.44
N VAL A 28 11.00 -10.41 8.25
CA VAL A 28 11.63 -9.52 9.23
C VAL A 28 11.95 -10.35 10.46
N ILE A 29 13.18 -10.23 10.98
CA ILE A 29 13.65 -10.96 12.15
C ILE A 29 14.24 -10.00 13.17
N ARG A 30 14.21 -10.38 14.45
CA ARG A 30 14.99 -9.72 15.51
C ARG A 30 16.24 -10.53 15.81
N THR A 31 17.35 -9.84 16.00
CA THR A 31 18.63 -10.46 16.31
C THR A 31 19.22 -9.88 17.59
N LYS A 32 19.91 -10.73 18.34
CA LYS A 32 20.71 -10.33 19.49
C LYS A 32 21.92 -9.50 19.02
N PRO A 33 22.52 -8.67 19.90
CA PRO A 33 23.79 -8.01 19.61
C PRO A 33 24.89 -9.01 19.23
N CYS A 34 25.71 -8.66 18.24
CA CYS A 34 26.84 -9.47 17.78
C CYS A 34 28.11 -8.59 17.66
N PRO A 35 28.73 -8.19 18.78
CA PRO A 35 29.90 -7.31 18.77
C PRO A 35 31.12 -7.95 18.06
N GLU A 36 31.17 -9.28 17.98
CA GLU A 36 32.24 -10.05 17.32
C GLU A 36 32.34 -9.77 15.82
N LEU A 37 31.34 -9.10 15.23
CA LEU A 37 31.29 -8.69 13.82
C LEU A 37 32.53 -7.89 13.39
N TYR A 38 33.14 -7.11 14.28
CA TYR A 38 34.34 -6.33 13.99
C TYR A 38 35.65 -7.13 14.12
N GLU A 39 35.61 -8.28 14.78
CA GLU A 39 36.81 -9.04 15.16
C GLU A 39 37.00 -10.29 14.31
N GLN A 40 35.91 -10.87 13.80
CA GLN A 40 35.93 -12.17 13.14
C GLN A 40 35.55 -12.07 11.66
N PRO A 41 36.17 -12.89 10.77
CA PRO A 41 35.82 -12.94 9.35
C PRO A 41 34.46 -13.58 9.09
N ARG A 42 33.97 -14.39 10.04
CA ARG A 42 32.65 -15.01 10.04
C ARG A 42 32.05 -14.93 11.43
N VAL A 43 30.76 -14.69 11.50
CA VAL A 43 30.02 -14.63 12.77
C VAL A 43 28.69 -15.34 12.65
N SER A 44 28.21 -15.81 13.81
CA SER A 44 26.91 -16.45 13.95
C SER A 44 25.94 -15.47 14.63
N LEU A 45 25.05 -14.87 13.84
CA LEU A 45 24.06 -13.93 14.34
C LEU A 45 22.85 -14.69 14.87
N SER A 46 22.67 -14.66 16.19
CA SER A 46 21.55 -15.33 16.85
C SER A 46 20.27 -14.52 16.74
N CYS A 47 19.20 -15.14 16.25
CA CYS A 47 17.86 -14.55 16.28
C CYS A 47 17.29 -14.57 17.71
N GLU A 48 16.37 -13.67 17.99
CA GLU A 48 15.53 -13.78 19.19
C GLU A 48 14.61 -15.01 19.08
N PRO A 49 14.27 -15.65 20.21
CA PRO A 49 13.37 -16.81 20.20
C PRO A 49 12.01 -16.46 19.61
N TYR A 50 11.43 -17.39 18.84
CA TYR A 50 10.08 -17.26 18.32
C TYR A 50 9.06 -17.90 19.28
N GLU A 51 7.99 -17.18 19.61
CA GLU A 51 6.93 -17.73 20.47
C GLU A 51 6.23 -18.91 19.78
N GLY A 52 6.29 -20.09 20.41
CA GLY A 52 5.65 -21.31 19.90
C GLY A 52 6.57 -22.25 19.12
N SER A 53 7.87 -21.95 19.00
CA SER A 53 8.87 -22.90 18.50
C SER A 53 9.92 -23.21 19.57
N THR A 54 10.38 -24.46 19.61
CA THR A 54 11.52 -24.87 20.45
C THR A 54 12.85 -24.68 19.73
N PHE A 55 12.85 -24.36 18.43
CA PHE A 55 14.08 -24.20 17.66
C PHE A 55 14.72 -22.83 17.88
N GLN A 56 16.04 -22.83 18.05
CA GLN A 56 16.87 -21.63 17.93
C GLN A 56 17.19 -21.38 16.46
N VAL A 57 17.40 -20.12 16.10
CA VAL A 57 17.74 -19.73 14.72
C VAL A 57 19.03 -18.91 14.73
N ARG A 58 19.99 -19.31 13.88
CA ARG A 58 21.27 -18.62 13.66
C ARG A 58 21.46 -18.29 12.19
N LEU A 59 22.01 -17.10 11.92
CA LEU A 59 22.46 -16.69 10.58
C LEU A 59 23.99 -16.68 10.52
N GLU A 60 24.56 -17.42 9.58
CA GLU A 60 26.01 -17.45 9.36
C GLU A 60 26.42 -16.37 8.35
N LEU A 61 27.11 -15.35 8.83
CA LEU A 61 27.52 -14.18 8.05
C LEU A 61 29.03 -14.22 7.76
N THR A 62 29.42 -13.82 6.55
CA THR A 62 30.81 -13.44 6.27
C THR A 62 30.90 -11.92 6.34
N THR A 63 31.71 -11.39 7.25
CA THR A 63 31.70 -9.96 7.59
C THR A 63 32.12 -9.07 6.43
N SER A 64 33.05 -9.53 5.59
CA SER A 64 33.47 -8.85 4.35
C SER A 64 32.39 -8.77 3.25
N ARG A 65 31.24 -9.43 3.43
CA ARG A 65 30.09 -9.36 2.50
C ARG A 65 29.04 -8.34 2.94
N ILE A 66 29.21 -7.70 4.09
CA ILE A 66 28.35 -6.60 4.53
C ILE A 66 28.85 -5.33 3.87
N SER A 67 28.10 -4.82 2.89
CA SER A 67 28.51 -3.68 2.06
C SER A 67 28.22 -2.31 2.67
N SER A 68 27.49 -2.24 3.78
CA SER A 68 27.08 -1.00 4.43
C SER A 68 27.63 -0.93 5.86
N ASP A 69 28.42 0.11 6.15
CA ASP A 69 28.96 0.37 7.49
C ASP A 69 27.83 0.60 8.51
N THR A 70 26.73 1.23 8.08
CA THR A 70 25.55 1.44 8.93
C THR A 70 24.89 0.11 9.30
N LEU A 71 24.74 -0.80 8.32
CA LEU A 71 24.22 -2.13 8.57
C LEU A 71 25.16 -2.92 9.48
N HIS A 72 26.47 -2.82 9.26
CA HIS A 72 27.49 -3.43 10.09
C HIS A 72 27.37 -2.97 11.56
N ALA A 73 27.30 -1.67 11.79
CA ALA A 73 27.12 -1.11 13.12
C ALA A 73 25.81 -1.55 13.78
N LYS A 74 24.71 -1.62 13.03
CA LYS A 74 23.43 -2.05 13.60
C LYS A 74 23.43 -3.53 13.96
N ILE A 75 23.97 -4.42 13.12
CA ILE A 75 24.06 -5.85 13.43
C ILE A 75 24.87 -6.06 14.72
N ALA A 76 25.95 -5.30 14.91
CA ALA A 76 26.74 -5.38 16.13
C ALA A 76 25.94 -5.01 17.40
N GLN A 77 24.97 -4.12 17.28
CA GLN A 77 24.08 -3.69 18.38
C GLN A 77 22.83 -4.56 18.54
N GLY A 78 22.52 -5.41 17.55
CA GLY A 78 21.24 -6.11 17.47
C GLY A 78 20.10 -5.21 16.98
N GLY A 79 18.99 -5.83 16.60
CA GLY A 79 17.82 -5.11 16.09
C GLY A 79 16.98 -5.90 15.12
N GLU A 80 16.17 -5.19 14.36
CA GLU A 80 15.27 -5.75 13.34
C GLU A 80 15.86 -5.65 11.95
N PHE A 81 15.80 -6.76 11.21
CA PHE A 81 16.35 -6.86 9.86
C PHE A 81 15.40 -7.59 8.92
N ALA A 82 15.25 -7.09 7.69
CA ALA A 82 14.65 -7.85 6.61
C ALA A 82 15.70 -8.83 6.06
N VAL A 83 15.36 -10.11 6.04
CA VAL A 83 16.27 -11.19 5.67
C VAL A 83 15.62 -12.13 4.68
N ILE A 84 16.38 -12.47 3.63
CA ILE A 84 16.14 -13.62 2.78
C ILE A 84 17.30 -14.57 3.02
N ALA A 85 17.05 -15.74 3.60
CA ALA A 85 18.10 -16.68 3.94
C ALA A 85 17.77 -18.10 3.51
N GLN A 86 18.83 -18.82 3.13
CA GLN A 86 18.78 -20.22 2.72
C GLN A 86 19.14 -21.12 3.91
N PHE A 87 18.38 -22.18 4.11
CA PHE A 87 18.68 -23.20 5.09
C PHE A 87 20.00 -23.90 4.76
N ILE A 88 20.88 -24.02 5.74
CA ILE A 88 22.14 -24.75 5.62
C ILE A 88 21.98 -26.12 6.27
N GLU A 89 21.74 -26.14 7.59
CA GLU A 89 21.72 -27.37 8.39
C GLU A 89 20.97 -27.17 9.72
N LEU A 90 20.66 -28.30 10.37
CA LEU A 90 20.11 -28.36 11.72
C LEU A 90 21.19 -28.93 12.65
N ASP A 91 21.60 -28.13 13.63
CA ASP A 91 22.56 -28.50 14.68
C ASP A 91 21.83 -28.59 16.02
N GLY A 92 21.45 -29.81 16.41
CA GLY A 92 20.64 -30.04 17.61
C GLY A 92 19.25 -29.42 17.50
N ASP A 93 18.96 -28.44 18.35
CA ASP A 93 17.74 -27.61 18.33
C ASP A 93 17.95 -26.28 17.59
N CYS A 94 19.06 -26.12 16.86
CA CYS A 94 19.38 -24.87 16.18
C CYS A 94 19.34 -25.01 14.65
N LEU A 95 18.44 -24.27 14.02
CA LEU A 95 18.39 -24.11 12.57
C LEU A 95 19.39 -23.04 12.12
N ILE A 96 20.27 -23.40 11.20
CA ILE A 96 21.34 -22.54 10.68
C ILE A 96 21.00 -22.12 9.24
N PHE A 97 21.06 -20.82 8.97
CA PHE A 97 20.78 -20.25 7.65
C PHE A 97 21.93 -19.36 7.14
N ALA A 98 22.13 -19.33 5.82
CA ALA A 98 22.96 -18.35 5.14
C ALA A 98 22.09 -17.22 4.58
N PRO A 99 22.27 -15.97 5.03
CA PRO A 99 21.55 -14.84 4.44
C PRO A 99 22.05 -14.58 3.02
N LEU A 100 21.12 -14.61 2.06
CA LEU A 100 21.33 -14.15 0.69
C LEU A 100 21.19 -12.62 0.62
N ILE A 101 20.26 -12.07 1.40
CA ILE A 101 20.05 -10.64 1.57
C ILE A 101 19.76 -10.39 3.06
N ILE A 102 20.40 -9.37 3.62
CA ILE A 102 20.09 -8.79 4.92
C ILE A 102 20.16 -7.27 4.81
N GLY A 103 19.22 -6.58 5.42
CA GLY A 103 19.19 -5.12 5.42
C GLY A 103 18.14 -4.56 6.37
N PHE A 104 18.04 -3.24 6.41
CA PHE A 104 17.01 -2.58 7.20
C PHE A 104 15.62 -2.92 6.62
N PRO A 105 14.65 -3.32 7.47
CA PRO A 105 13.29 -3.61 7.03
C PRO A 105 12.50 -2.34 6.69
N TYR A 106 13.10 -1.17 6.95
CA TYR A 106 12.53 0.15 6.73
C TYR A 106 13.57 1.06 6.07
N MET A 107 13.11 1.91 5.15
CA MET A 107 13.72 3.24 5.02
C MET A 107 13.05 4.10 6.10
N GLY A 108 13.82 4.54 7.09
CA GLY A 108 13.28 5.39 8.15
C GLY A 108 12.89 6.75 7.57
N ASP A 109 11.76 7.28 8.04
CA ASP A 109 11.58 8.72 8.04
C ASP A 109 12.71 9.32 8.89
N THR A 110 13.53 10.18 8.29
CA THR A 110 14.73 10.73 8.94
C THR A 110 14.42 11.66 10.11
N ASP A 111 13.20 12.16 10.19
CA ASP A 111 12.79 13.17 11.16
C ASP A 111 12.06 12.54 12.36
N THR A 112 11.30 11.47 12.14
CA THR A 112 10.50 10.83 13.20
C THR A 112 11.08 9.52 13.70
N GLY A 113 11.92 8.83 12.91
CA GLY A 113 12.40 7.49 13.23
C GLY A 113 11.30 6.41 13.17
N GLU A 114 10.11 6.75 12.66
CA GLU A 114 9.01 5.81 12.53
C GLU A 114 9.20 4.85 11.34
N LEU A 115 8.68 3.62 11.54
CA LEU A 115 8.81 2.51 10.60
C LEU A 115 7.91 2.74 9.36
N ALA A 116 8.47 3.24 8.26
CA ALA A 116 7.70 3.50 7.03
C ALA A 116 7.18 2.23 6.32
N TRP A 117 7.57 1.01 6.75
CA TRP A 117 7.37 -0.23 6.01
C TRP A 117 6.56 -1.33 6.71
N ILE A 118 5.82 -1.04 7.78
CA ILE A 118 5.04 -2.11 8.47
C ILE A 118 3.97 -2.73 7.56
N ARG A 119 3.54 -2.07 6.47
CA ARG A 119 2.67 -2.67 5.44
C ARG A 119 2.96 -2.06 4.08
N TYR A 120 3.70 -2.76 3.21
CA TYR A 120 3.95 -2.34 1.81
C TYR A 120 2.65 -2.06 1.01
N SER A 121 1.50 -2.54 1.49
CA SER A 121 0.17 -2.20 0.94
C SER A 121 -0.50 -0.98 1.54
N ASP A 122 -0.20 -0.60 2.79
CA ASP A 122 -0.99 0.40 3.49
C ASP A 122 -0.25 1.73 3.57
N HIS A 123 1.09 1.75 3.48
CA HIS A 123 1.85 3.01 3.57
C HIS A 123 1.45 4.02 2.49
N TYR A 124 1.25 3.55 1.25
CA TYR A 124 0.85 4.39 0.13
C TYR A 124 -0.68 4.42 -0.09
N ASN A 125 -1.43 3.66 0.70
CA ASN A 125 -2.89 3.62 0.59
C ASN A 125 -3.49 4.64 1.56
N LEU A 126 -4.06 5.71 1.03
CA LEU A 126 -4.82 6.68 1.79
C LEU A 126 -6.29 6.29 1.78
N HIS A 127 -6.94 6.54 2.90
CA HIS A 127 -8.38 6.42 3.06
C HIS A 127 -9.04 7.80 2.97
N VAL A 128 -10.36 7.82 2.76
CA VAL A 128 -11.10 9.07 2.61
C VAL A 128 -10.94 9.94 3.87
N GLU A 129 -10.82 9.34 5.05
CA GLU A 129 -10.60 10.04 6.32
C GLU A 129 -9.24 10.74 6.43
N ASP A 130 -8.26 10.39 5.59
CA ASP A 130 -6.92 10.97 5.63
C ASP A 130 -6.84 12.35 4.96
N PHE A 131 -7.86 12.72 4.18
CA PHE A 131 -7.96 14.01 3.52
C PHE A 131 -8.72 15.02 4.39
N ASP A 132 -8.16 16.21 4.57
CA ASP A 132 -8.77 17.26 5.38
C ASP A 132 -10.12 17.72 4.77
N GLU A 133 -10.19 17.76 3.43
CA GLU A 133 -11.39 18.13 2.67
C GLU A 133 -12.54 17.14 2.87
N PHE A 134 -12.24 15.89 3.26
CA PHE A 134 -13.23 14.85 3.55
C PHE A 134 -13.36 14.56 5.05
N SER A 135 -12.72 15.35 5.93
CA SER A 135 -12.68 15.10 7.39
C SER A 135 -14.03 14.82 8.05
N LYS A 136 -15.13 15.39 7.54
CA LYS A 136 -16.50 15.15 8.05
C LYS A 136 -16.94 13.68 7.95
N VAL A 137 -16.35 12.88 7.06
CA VAL A 137 -16.70 11.45 6.94
C VAL A 137 -16.37 10.66 8.22
N LYS A 138 -15.48 11.17 9.08
CA LYS A 138 -15.13 10.54 10.37
C LYS A 138 -16.32 10.45 11.32
N ASP A 139 -17.29 11.35 11.18
CA ASP A 139 -18.50 11.39 12.01
C ASP A 139 -19.65 10.54 11.45
N PHE A 140 -19.44 9.88 10.30
CA PHE A 140 -20.46 9.11 9.59
C PHE A 140 -20.03 7.65 9.45
N GLU A 141 -20.92 6.74 9.84
CA GLU A 141 -20.72 5.31 9.61
C GLU A 141 -20.78 4.97 8.12
N LEU A 142 -20.10 3.88 7.74
CA LEU A 142 -20.18 3.37 6.38
C LEU A 142 -21.60 2.86 6.08
N PRO A 143 -22.25 3.34 5.00
CA PRO A 143 -23.58 2.86 4.65
C PRO A 143 -23.62 1.35 4.42
N PRO A 144 -24.72 0.66 4.82
CA PRO A 144 -24.82 -0.79 4.73
C PRO A 144 -24.93 -1.28 3.27
N SER A 145 -25.33 -0.42 2.34
CA SER A 145 -25.35 -0.73 0.90
C SER A 145 -24.96 0.48 0.06
N PHE A 146 -24.60 0.22 -1.18
CA PHE A 146 -24.30 1.22 -2.21
C PHE A 146 -25.47 1.46 -3.18
N ASP A 147 -26.68 0.99 -2.86
CA ASP A 147 -27.81 0.97 -3.81
C ASP A 147 -28.22 2.36 -4.30
N ASP A 148 -28.13 3.37 -3.43
CA ASP A 148 -28.45 4.75 -3.80
C ASP A 148 -27.51 5.31 -4.89
N MET A 149 -26.28 4.77 -5.00
CA MET A 149 -25.36 5.15 -6.08
C MET A 149 -25.87 4.74 -7.47
N LYS A 150 -26.82 3.80 -7.59
CA LYS A 150 -27.49 3.50 -8.87
C LYS A 150 -28.13 4.74 -9.48
N GLN A 151 -28.56 5.66 -8.64
CA GLN A 151 -29.29 6.86 -9.04
C GLN A 151 -28.37 8.05 -9.33
N ILE A 152 -27.07 7.95 -9.01
CA ILE A 152 -26.14 9.07 -9.04
C ILE A 152 -25.20 8.92 -10.23
N LYS A 153 -25.33 9.82 -11.23
CA LYS A 153 -24.49 9.81 -12.43
C LYS A 153 -23.04 10.23 -12.10
N GLU A 154 -22.09 9.71 -12.88
CA GLU A 154 -20.65 10.04 -12.79
C GLU A 154 -20.42 11.56 -12.82
N SER A 155 -21.05 12.26 -13.75
CA SER A 155 -20.94 13.72 -13.91
C SER A 155 -21.50 14.49 -12.72
N VAL A 156 -22.50 13.95 -12.02
CA VAL A 156 -23.07 14.58 -10.82
C VAL A 156 -22.21 14.31 -9.60
N PHE A 157 -21.62 13.13 -9.49
CA PHE A 157 -20.60 12.86 -8.46
C PHE A 157 -19.37 13.77 -8.63
N LYS A 158 -18.90 13.96 -9.88
CA LYS A 158 -17.85 14.94 -10.21
C LYS A 158 -18.22 16.35 -9.74
N GLN A 159 -19.46 16.78 -9.95
CA GLN A 159 -19.95 18.07 -9.44
C GLN A 159 -20.04 18.12 -7.90
N ALA A 160 -20.38 17.02 -7.25
CA ALA A 160 -20.36 16.93 -5.79
C ALA A 160 -18.94 17.13 -5.24
N LEU A 161 -17.93 16.49 -5.86
CA LEU A 161 -16.52 16.71 -5.54
C LEU A 161 -16.13 18.18 -5.74
N GLY A 162 -16.51 18.79 -6.86
CA GLY A 162 -16.28 20.22 -7.09
C GLY A 162 -16.90 21.11 -6.01
N LYS A 163 -18.11 20.78 -5.51
CA LYS A 163 -18.74 21.50 -4.40
C LYS A 163 -17.99 21.33 -3.08
N ILE A 164 -17.50 20.13 -2.77
CA ILE A 164 -16.75 19.85 -1.55
C ILE A 164 -15.40 20.60 -1.57
N LEU A 165 -14.70 20.53 -2.71
CA LEU A 165 -13.38 21.13 -2.91
C LEU A 165 -13.43 22.63 -3.24
N SER A 166 -14.63 23.21 -3.37
CA SER A 166 -14.84 24.59 -3.82
C SER A 166 -14.19 24.90 -5.18
N GLU A 167 -14.21 23.92 -6.09
CA GLU A 167 -13.63 23.99 -7.44
C GLU A 167 -14.70 23.91 -8.54
N SER A 168 -14.45 24.61 -9.65
CA SER A 168 -15.25 24.47 -10.86
C SER A 168 -14.87 23.20 -11.60
N THR A 169 -15.83 22.32 -11.87
CA THR A 169 -15.61 21.15 -12.73
C THR A 169 -15.53 21.58 -14.20
N THR A 170 -14.40 21.33 -14.87
CA THR A 170 -14.28 21.53 -16.31
C THR A 170 -15.10 20.50 -17.09
N LYS A 171 -15.58 20.87 -18.28
CA LYS A 171 -16.25 19.94 -19.20
C LYS A 171 -15.22 19.01 -19.83
N ASP A 172 -15.56 17.72 -19.88
CA ASP A 172 -14.70 16.68 -20.44
C ASP A 172 -14.33 17.00 -21.90
N TRP A 173 -13.03 17.05 -22.22
CA TRP A 173 -12.54 17.11 -23.60
C TRP A 173 -11.70 15.87 -23.93
N GLY A 174 -11.70 15.45 -25.19
CA GLY A 174 -11.25 14.11 -25.61
C GLY A 174 -9.80 13.71 -25.30
N GLY A 175 -8.99 14.60 -24.73
CA GLY A 175 -7.61 14.35 -24.29
C GLY A 175 -7.43 14.05 -22.79
N GLU A 176 -8.48 14.14 -21.96
CA GLU A 176 -8.34 14.09 -20.49
C GLU A 176 -7.79 12.76 -19.98
N THR A 177 -6.68 12.80 -19.25
CA THR A 177 -6.00 11.63 -18.67
C THR A 177 -6.60 11.16 -17.34
N SER A 178 -7.41 12.00 -16.71
CA SER A 178 -8.22 11.74 -15.51
C SER A 178 -9.57 12.45 -15.61
N ASP A 179 -10.56 11.99 -14.85
CA ASP A 179 -11.90 12.58 -14.85
C ASP A 179 -11.96 13.86 -13.99
N PHE A 180 -11.08 14.03 -13.01
CA PHE A 180 -10.98 15.26 -12.20
C PHE A 180 -9.57 15.42 -11.64
N LEU A 181 -8.94 16.58 -11.85
CA LEU A 181 -7.59 16.90 -11.35
C LEU A 181 -7.67 18.13 -10.45
N THR A 182 -7.11 18.03 -9.25
CA THR A 182 -7.10 19.09 -8.24
C THR A 182 -5.71 19.26 -7.62
N SER A 183 -5.41 20.47 -7.15
CA SER A 183 -4.22 20.77 -6.34
C SER A 183 -4.58 21.23 -4.93
N HIS A 184 -5.84 21.08 -4.51
CA HIS A 184 -6.37 21.60 -3.24
C HIS A 184 -6.67 20.51 -2.22
N LEU A 185 -6.13 19.30 -2.39
CA LEU A 185 -6.22 18.29 -1.34
C LEU A 185 -5.17 18.56 -0.27
N HIS A 186 -5.48 18.23 0.98
CA HIS A 186 -4.52 18.23 2.08
C HIS A 186 -4.52 16.89 2.80
N VAL A 187 -3.32 16.36 3.04
CA VAL A 187 -3.08 15.15 3.83
C VAL A 187 -2.15 15.53 4.96
N LYS A 188 -2.58 15.33 6.21
CA LYS A 188 -1.83 15.74 7.42
C LYS A 188 -1.43 17.22 7.39
N GLY A 189 -2.27 18.09 6.81
CA GLY A 189 -2.01 19.52 6.66
C GLY A 189 -1.07 19.92 5.52
N GLU A 190 -0.51 18.97 4.76
CA GLU A 190 0.30 19.26 3.58
C GLU A 190 -0.55 19.27 2.31
N ARG A 191 -0.39 20.30 1.48
CA ARG A 191 -1.12 20.46 0.22
C ARG A 191 -0.53 19.54 -0.85
N VAL A 192 -1.39 18.75 -1.49
CA VAL A 192 -1.03 17.70 -2.45
C VAL A 192 -1.94 17.73 -3.68
N ALA A 193 -1.40 17.32 -4.83
CA ALA A 193 -2.17 17.17 -6.07
C ALA A 193 -2.84 15.79 -6.14
N GLY A 194 -4.11 15.76 -6.54
CA GLY A 194 -4.91 14.54 -6.67
C GLY A 194 -5.53 14.40 -8.06
N ALA A 195 -5.40 13.23 -8.65
CA ALA A 195 -6.07 12.87 -9.90
C ALA A 195 -7.12 11.78 -9.64
N PHE A 196 -8.33 11.97 -10.14
CA PHE A 196 -9.46 11.07 -9.94
C PHE A 196 -9.84 10.38 -11.25
N LEU A 197 -10.10 9.09 -11.16
CA LEU A 197 -10.81 8.31 -12.15
C LEU A 197 -12.18 7.93 -11.57
N LEU A 198 -13.24 8.49 -12.11
CA LEU A 198 -14.61 8.34 -11.64
C LEU A 198 -15.35 7.36 -12.54
N LYS A 199 -16.14 6.46 -11.97
CA LYS A 199 -16.99 5.55 -12.77
C LYS A 199 -18.38 5.42 -12.18
N GLY A 200 -19.37 5.94 -12.90
CA GLY A 200 -20.78 5.93 -12.52
C GLY A 200 -21.55 4.65 -12.90
N PRO A 201 -22.88 4.67 -12.73
CA PRO A 201 -23.73 3.48 -12.73
C PRO A 201 -24.14 2.95 -14.11
N ALA A 202 -23.47 3.38 -15.20
CA ALA A 202 -23.82 2.98 -16.57
C ALA A 202 -23.87 1.44 -16.74
N LYS A 203 -23.01 0.72 -16.01
CA LYS A 203 -23.14 -0.71 -15.74
C LYS A 203 -22.99 -0.91 -14.24
N PHE A 204 -24.11 -1.00 -13.53
CA PHE A 204 -24.12 -1.16 -12.09
C PHE A 204 -23.71 -2.58 -11.69
N SER A 205 -22.40 -2.79 -11.59
CA SER A 205 -21.77 -4.08 -11.27
C SER A 205 -20.38 -3.82 -10.69
N PRO A 206 -19.77 -4.78 -9.96
CA PRO A 206 -18.44 -4.61 -9.42
C PRO A 206 -17.41 -4.15 -10.47
N MET A 207 -16.58 -3.18 -10.11
CA MET A 207 -15.55 -2.63 -11.00
C MET A 207 -14.48 -3.68 -11.25
N THR A 208 -14.45 -4.17 -12.48
CA THR A 208 -13.36 -4.99 -13.03
C THR A 208 -12.50 -4.17 -13.97
N VAL A 209 -11.30 -4.66 -14.32
CA VAL A 209 -10.38 -4.02 -15.28
C VAL A 209 -11.05 -3.68 -16.61
N LYS A 210 -12.07 -4.45 -17.03
CA LYS A 210 -12.85 -4.20 -18.26
C LYS A 210 -13.67 -2.90 -18.21
N HIS A 211 -14.00 -2.41 -17.03
CA HIS A 211 -14.70 -1.13 -16.85
C HIS A 211 -13.77 0.06 -17.06
N LEU A 212 -12.46 -0.17 -17.04
CA LEU A 212 -11.41 0.85 -17.14
C LEU A 212 -10.87 0.97 -18.58
N GLY A 213 -11.74 0.70 -19.56
CA GLY A 213 -11.46 0.72 -20.99
C GLY A 213 -10.95 -0.61 -21.57
N LYS A 214 -10.60 -0.62 -22.87
CA LYS A 214 -10.41 -1.86 -23.67
C LYS A 214 -9.27 -2.75 -23.15
N ASN A 215 -8.37 -2.23 -22.30
CA ASN A 215 -7.33 -2.98 -21.60
C ASN A 215 -6.93 -2.36 -20.23
N GLY A 216 -7.83 -1.65 -19.55
CA GLY A 216 -7.44 -0.88 -18.36
C GLY A 216 -6.64 0.39 -18.68
N ASP A 217 -6.75 0.89 -19.91
CA ASP A 217 -6.08 2.09 -20.41
C ASP A 217 -6.37 3.33 -19.57
N GLN A 218 -7.53 3.39 -18.90
CA GLN A 218 -7.86 4.50 -18.03
C GLN A 218 -6.99 4.58 -16.77
N ILE A 219 -6.59 3.45 -16.16
CA ILE A 219 -5.62 3.48 -15.04
C ILE A 219 -4.23 3.88 -15.54
N VAL A 220 -3.85 3.43 -16.75
CA VAL A 220 -2.57 3.83 -17.33
C VAL A 220 -2.53 5.35 -17.56
N ARG A 221 -3.61 5.93 -18.09
CA ARG A 221 -3.74 7.38 -18.27
C ARG A 221 -3.75 8.12 -16.94
N LEU A 222 -4.50 7.64 -15.95
CA LEU A 222 -4.49 8.17 -14.58
C LEU A 222 -3.06 8.18 -14.01
N SER A 223 -2.29 7.11 -14.22
CA SER A 223 -0.91 7.01 -13.74
C SER A 223 0.06 7.99 -14.40
N GLN A 224 -0.29 8.58 -15.54
CA GLN A 224 0.52 9.57 -16.24
C GLN A 224 0.23 11.01 -15.77
N GLU A 225 -0.81 11.20 -14.94
CA GLU A 225 -1.11 12.50 -14.36
C GLU A 225 0.02 12.97 -13.43
N PRO A 226 0.38 14.28 -13.48
CA PRO A 226 1.33 14.88 -12.56
C PRO A 226 0.66 15.16 -11.21
N ALA A 227 0.16 14.12 -10.56
CA ALA A 227 -0.49 14.17 -9.27
C ALA A 227 0.28 13.32 -8.24
N ASP A 228 0.26 13.75 -6.99
CA ASP A 228 0.88 13.05 -5.85
C ASP A 228 0.02 11.87 -5.38
N ILE A 229 -1.30 11.94 -5.66
CA ILE A 229 -2.30 10.95 -5.23
C ILE A 229 -3.15 10.52 -6.42
N LEU A 230 -3.22 9.21 -6.65
CA LEU A 230 -4.08 8.59 -7.65
C LEU A 230 -5.34 8.00 -7.02
N ILE A 231 -6.51 8.50 -7.41
CA ILE A 231 -7.77 8.18 -6.76
C ILE A 231 -8.69 7.47 -7.75
N VAL A 232 -9.20 6.30 -7.39
CA VAL A 232 -10.19 5.57 -8.20
C VAL A 232 -11.49 5.51 -7.42
N GLN A 233 -12.54 6.05 -8.02
CA GLN A 233 -13.89 6.02 -7.48
C GLN A 233 -14.82 5.16 -8.33
N HIS A 234 -15.69 4.39 -7.67
CA HIS A 234 -16.77 3.67 -8.33
C HIS A 234 -18.08 3.72 -7.55
N CYS A 235 -19.20 3.64 -8.26
CA CYS A 235 -20.54 3.55 -7.67
C CYS A 235 -20.89 2.18 -7.04
N HIS A 236 -20.01 1.18 -7.16
CA HIS A 236 -20.17 -0.18 -6.65
C HIS A 236 -18.85 -0.63 -5.99
N ASP A 237 -18.79 -1.85 -5.45
CA ASP A 237 -17.55 -2.52 -5.07
C ASP A 237 -16.44 -2.44 -6.13
N ILE A 238 -15.20 -2.30 -5.68
CA ILE A 238 -14.00 -2.34 -6.52
C ILE A 238 -13.32 -3.69 -6.31
N THR A 239 -13.09 -4.44 -7.40
CA THR A 239 -12.50 -5.78 -7.31
C THR A 239 -11.00 -5.74 -7.01
N SER A 240 -10.48 -6.80 -6.37
CA SER A 240 -9.06 -6.92 -6.02
C SER A 240 -8.11 -6.73 -7.21
N ALA A 241 -8.52 -7.12 -8.43
CA ALA A 241 -7.72 -6.93 -9.63
C ALA A 241 -7.48 -5.44 -9.94
N VAL A 242 -8.50 -4.60 -9.75
CA VAL A 242 -8.38 -3.14 -9.94
C VAL A 242 -7.49 -2.53 -8.86
N ILE A 243 -7.70 -2.92 -7.60
CA ILE A 243 -6.90 -2.50 -6.45
C ILE A 243 -5.41 -2.79 -6.70
N GLN A 244 -5.09 -4.04 -7.07
CA GLN A 244 -3.71 -4.45 -7.36
C GLN A 244 -3.12 -3.67 -8.54
N THR A 245 -3.91 -3.43 -9.59
CA THR A 245 -3.45 -2.68 -10.76
C THR A 245 -3.10 -1.24 -10.38
N LEU A 246 -4.01 -0.53 -9.70
CA LEU A 246 -3.76 0.85 -9.24
C LEU A 246 -2.51 0.92 -8.35
N LYS A 247 -2.39 -0.02 -7.40
CA LYS A 247 -1.23 -0.10 -6.51
C LYS A 247 0.08 -0.20 -7.28
N VAL A 248 0.16 -1.07 -8.29
CA VAL A 248 1.38 -1.24 -9.12
C VAL A 248 1.76 0.05 -9.83
N PHE A 249 0.79 0.83 -10.30
CA PHE A 249 1.06 2.10 -10.99
C PHE A 249 1.39 3.26 -10.03
N ALA A 250 0.80 3.26 -8.83
CA ALA A 250 1.08 4.28 -7.82
C ALA A 250 2.45 4.07 -7.17
N THR A 251 2.82 2.82 -6.86
CA THR A 251 4.02 2.48 -6.08
C THR A 251 5.26 2.16 -6.94
N GLN A 252 5.37 2.80 -8.11
CA GLN A 252 6.51 2.58 -9.00
C GLN A 252 7.81 3.07 -8.35
N PRO A 253 8.91 2.28 -8.34
CA PRO A 253 10.12 2.61 -7.57
C PRO A 253 10.77 3.96 -7.89
N TYR A 254 10.59 4.48 -9.11
CA TYR A 254 11.17 5.75 -9.54
C TYR A 254 10.29 6.96 -9.25
N ASN A 255 9.02 6.75 -8.90
CA ASN A 255 8.06 7.80 -8.58
C ASN A 255 6.93 7.24 -7.69
N PRO A 256 7.22 6.91 -6.42
CA PRO A 256 6.21 6.40 -5.51
C PRO A 256 5.19 7.51 -5.18
N ARG A 257 3.92 7.19 -5.37
CA ARG A 257 2.76 8.07 -5.12
C ARG A 257 1.77 7.39 -4.21
N TYR A 258 0.96 8.19 -3.53
CA TYR A 258 -0.18 7.68 -2.79
C TYR A 258 -1.30 7.25 -3.74
N TYR A 259 -2.18 6.39 -3.27
CA TYR A 259 -3.42 6.05 -3.95
C TYR A 259 -4.58 5.94 -2.96
N CYS A 260 -5.80 6.17 -3.45
CA CYS A 260 -7.02 6.03 -2.66
C CYS A 260 -8.10 5.32 -3.50
N LEU A 261 -8.89 4.49 -2.85
CA LEU A 261 -10.00 3.75 -3.45
C LEU A 261 -11.31 4.16 -2.77
N ILE A 262 -12.26 4.63 -3.56
CA ILE A 262 -13.57 5.09 -3.08
C ILE A 262 -14.64 4.20 -3.71
N ASP A 263 -15.08 3.16 -2.98
CA ASP A 263 -16.15 2.27 -3.43
C ASP A 263 -17.53 2.95 -3.35
N GLY A 264 -18.59 2.23 -3.73
CA GLY A 264 -19.94 2.79 -3.72
C GLY A 264 -20.43 3.21 -2.34
N ARG A 265 -19.99 2.54 -1.26
CA ARG A 265 -20.38 2.89 0.11
C ARG A 265 -19.62 4.10 0.60
N GLU A 266 -18.32 4.17 0.33
CA GLU A 266 -17.50 5.37 0.62
C GLU A 266 -18.01 6.59 -0.16
N SER A 267 -18.40 6.39 -1.42
CA SER A 267 -19.01 7.45 -2.23
C SER A 267 -20.29 7.99 -1.59
N LEU A 268 -21.17 7.11 -1.08
CA LEU A 268 -22.37 7.54 -0.34
C LEU A 268 -22.04 8.22 0.98
N ARG A 269 -21.08 7.66 1.73
CA ARG A 269 -20.63 8.24 3.00
C ARG A 269 -20.12 9.66 2.82
N ILE A 270 -19.35 9.93 1.77
CA ILE A 270 -18.93 11.28 1.39
C ILE A 270 -20.16 12.17 1.12
N LEU A 271 -21.11 11.69 0.31
CA LEU A 271 -22.30 12.49 -0.01
C LEU A 271 -23.19 12.77 1.21
N GLU A 272 -23.30 11.82 2.13
CA GLU A 272 -24.05 11.97 3.38
C GLU A 272 -23.36 12.95 4.34
N ALA A 273 -22.05 12.81 4.53
CA ALA A 273 -21.26 13.68 5.40
C ALA A 273 -21.29 15.17 4.98
N TYR A 274 -21.51 15.43 3.70
CA TYR A 274 -21.56 16.78 3.14
C TYR A 274 -22.98 17.25 2.80
N ASN A 275 -24.02 16.51 3.19
CA ASN A 275 -25.43 16.81 2.89
C ASN A 275 -25.71 16.98 1.37
N LEU A 276 -25.02 16.21 0.53
CA LEU A 276 -25.12 16.26 -0.92
C LEU A 276 -25.89 15.08 -1.52
N LYS A 277 -26.23 14.05 -0.75
CA LYS A 277 -26.91 12.83 -1.24
C LYS A 277 -28.22 13.13 -1.97
N GLU A 278 -29.17 13.81 -1.32
CA GLU A 278 -30.48 14.13 -1.91
C GLU A 278 -30.34 15.04 -3.14
N TRP A 279 -29.45 16.02 -3.05
CA TRP A 279 -29.12 16.90 -4.17
C TRP A 279 -28.60 16.09 -5.37
N ALA A 280 -27.66 15.17 -5.14
CA ALA A 280 -27.04 14.38 -6.20
C ALA A 280 -28.05 13.43 -6.88
N ILE A 281 -28.96 12.83 -6.12
CA ILE A 281 -30.05 12.00 -6.66
C ILE A 281 -30.97 12.84 -7.54
N ASN A 282 -31.36 14.03 -7.06
CA ASN A 282 -32.28 14.90 -7.80
C ASN A 282 -31.64 15.50 -9.06
N GLU A 283 -30.36 15.88 -8.99
CA GLU A 283 -29.65 16.44 -10.13
C GLU A 283 -29.38 15.38 -11.20
N SER A 284 -29.11 14.13 -10.80
CA SER A 284 -28.92 13.01 -11.74
C SER A 284 -30.16 12.65 -12.55
N LYS A 285 -31.36 13.05 -12.08
CA LYS A 285 -32.63 12.91 -12.82
C LYS A 285 -32.84 13.99 -13.88
N LYS A 286 -32.17 15.15 -13.76
CA LYS A 286 -32.32 16.28 -14.67
C LYS A 286 -31.34 16.22 -15.84
N VAL A 287 -30.13 15.74 -15.56
CA VAL A 287 -29.06 15.46 -16.53
C VAL A 287 -29.35 14.13 -17.22
#